data_AF-A0A2S7U6B0-F1
#
_entry.id   AF-A0A2S7U6B0-F1
#
_cell.length_a   1.000
_cell.length_b   1.000
_cell.length_c   1.000
_cell.angle_alpha   90.00
_cell.angle_beta   90.00
_cell.angle_gamma   90.00
#
_symmetry.space_group_name_H-M   'P 1'
#
loop_
_entity.id
_entity.type
_entity.pdbx_description
1 polymer ?
#
loop_
_entity_poly.entity_id
_entity_poly.type
_entity_poly.pdbx_seq_one_letter_code
_entity_poly.pdbx_strand_id
1 'polypeptide(L)' 'MQLDYRTEISKVKKNLSNETHLRMRDKLSSEDGKLIYKLQSQTIETIFGIIKADIGFRGFRLRGFKKMAGEWELSV' A
#
# COMPACT_ATOMS: atom_id res chain seq x y z
N MET A 1 -30.72 7.12 11.97
CA MET A 1 -29.81 7.61 10.91
C MET A 1 -28.41 7.68 11.50
N GLN A 2 -27.50 6.78 11.10
CA GLN A 2 -26.10 6.90 11.48
C GLN A 2 -25.49 8.05 10.67
N LEU A 3 -24.98 9.08 11.35
CA LEU A 3 -24.18 10.12 10.71
C LEU A 3 -22.81 9.51 10.38
N ASP A 4 -22.50 9.37 9.10
CA ASP A 4 -21.16 8.99 8.65
C ASP A 4 -20.16 10.11 8.97
N TYR A 5 -19.41 9.95 10.06
CA TYR A 5 -18.41 10.89 10.57
C TYR A 5 -17.11 10.94 9.73
N ARG A 6 -17.12 10.42 8.50
CA ARG A 6 -15.92 10.39 7.66
C ARG A 6 -15.61 11.81 7.18
N THR A 7 -14.78 12.52 7.93
CA THR A 7 -14.28 13.86 7.60
C THR A 7 -13.82 13.89 6.14
N GLU A 8 -14.31 14.85 5.36
CA GLU A 8 -13.84 15.12 4.00
C GLU A 8 -12.43 15.72 4.08
N ILE A 9 -11.42 14.86 4.18
CA ILE A 9 -10.01 15.27 4.16
C ILE A 9 -9.74 15.83 2.77
N SER A 10 -9.72 17.16 2.64
CA SER A 10 -9.25 17.82 1.43
C SER A 10 -7.81 17.36 1.17
N LYS A 11 -7.56 16.83 -0.04
CA LYS A 11 -6.24 16.30 -0.41
C LYS A 11 -5.24 17.46 -0.45
N VAL A 12 -4.55 17.71 0.67
CA VAL A 12 -3.43 18.66 0.73
C VAL A 12 -2.38 18.22 -0.30
N LYS A 13 -2.13 19.06 -1.31
CA LYS A 13 -1.05 18.82 -2.28
C LYS A 13 0.27 18.95 -1.53
N LYS A 14 0.91 17.82 -1.22
CA LYS A 14 2.24 17.80 -0.62
C LYS A 14 3.27 18.31 -1.63
N ASN A 15 4.13 19.23 -1.20
CA ASN A 15 5.27 19.68 -2.00
C ASN A 15 6.22 18.50 -2.21
N LEU A 16 6.39 18.09 -3.47
CA LEU A 16 7.17 16.91 -3.83
C LEU A 16 8.66 17.27 -3.84
N SER A 17 9.26 17.34 -2.65
CA SER A 17 10.66 17.75 -2.49
C SER A 17 11.66 16.60 -2.71
N ASN A 18 11.20 15.34 -2.68
CA ASN A 18 12.09 14.18 -2.70
C ASN A 18 12.25 13.62 -4.13
N GLU A 19 13.49 13.43 -4.56
CA GLU A 19 13.86 12.94 -5.89
C GLU A 19 13.17 11.61 -6.26
N THR A 20 13.03 10.69 -5.29
CA THR A 20 12.38 9.40 -5.51
C THR A 20 10.93 9.55 -5.94
N HIS A 21 10.21 10.51 -5.37
CA HIS A 21 8.81 10.73 -5.69
C HIS A 21 8.63 11.34 -7.08
N LEU A 22 9.55 12.21 -7.51
CA LEU A 22 9.55 12.79 -8.86
C LEU A 22 9.77 11.67 -9.90
N ARG A 23 10.80 10.85 -9.70
CA ARG A 23 11.06 9.67 -10.54
C ARG A 23 9.86 8.73 -10.62
N MET A 24 9.17 8.51 -9.50
CA MET A 24 8.01 7.63 -9.47
C MET A 24 6.79 8.25 -10.18
N ARG A 25 6.62 9.57 -10.08
CA ARG A 25 5.60 10.30 -10.86
C ARG A 25 5.86 10.17 -12.35
N ASP A 26 7.10 10.36 -12.79
CA ASP A 26 7.46 10.27 -14.21
C ASP A 26 7.22 8.84 -14.74
N LYS A 27 7.61 7.83 -13.95
CA LYS A 27 7.36 6.40 -14.27
C LYS A 27 5.87 6.08 -14.39
N LEU A 28 5.03 6.63 -13.52
CA LEU A 28 3.58 6.41 -13.53
C LEU A 28 2.84 7.30 -14.55
N SER A 29 3.49 8.34 -15.08
CA SER A 29 2.89 9.19 -16.11
C SER A 29 2.92 8.53 -17.50
N SER A 30 3.90 7.66 -17.74
CA SER A 30 4.01 6.87 -18.98
C SER A 30 2.86 5.85 -19.12
N GLU A 31 2.40 5.63 -20.34
CA GLU A 31 1.31 4.70 -20.63
C GLU A 31 1.68 3.25 -20.28
N ASP A 32 2.89 2.82 -20.67
CA ASP A 32 3.42 1.49 -20.30
C ASP A 32 3.52 1.33 -18.79
N GLY A 33 3.93 2.40 -18.09
CA GLY A 33 4.03 2.43 -16.63
C GLY A 33 2.68 2.24 -15.95
N LYS A 34 1.62 2.86 -16.48
CA LYS A 34 0.25 2.68 -15.99
C LYS A 34 -0.26 1.27 -16.23
N LEU A 35 0.00 0.68 -17.40
CA LEU A 35 -0.43 -0.68 -17.73
C LEU A 35 0.20 -1.71 -16.81
N ILE A 36 1.52 -1.63 -16.60
CA ILE A 36 2.24 -2.53 -15.68
C ILE A 36 1.73 -2.34 -14.25
N TYR A 37 1.56 -1.10 -13.81
CA TYR A 37 1.06 -0.82 -12.47
C TYR A 37 -0.37 -1.33 -12.27
N LYS A 38 -1.24 -1.20 -13.28
CA LYS A 38 -2.61 -1.71 -13.27
C LYS A 38 -2.63 -3.24 -13.16
N LEU A 39 -1.79 -3.92 -13.94
CA LEU A 39 -1.65 -5.38 -13.88
C LEU A 39 -1.17 -5.84 -12.50
N GLN A 40 -0.15 -5.17 -11.96
CA GLN A 40 0.38 -5.47 -10.63
C GLN A 40 -0.64 -5.19 -9.52
N SER A 41 -1.45 -4.13 -9.65
CA SER A 41 -2.52 -3.83 -8.69
C SER A 41 -3.50 -5.00 -8.56
N GLN A 42 -3.88 -5.63 -9.68
CA GLN A 42 -4.81 -6.77 -9.68
C GLN A 42 -4.24 -7.96 -8.90
N THR A 43 -2.99 -8.31 -9.15
CA THR A 43 -2.33 -9.43 -8.46
C THR A 43 -2.08 -9.12 -6.98
N ILE A 44 -1.62 -7.91 -6.68
CA ILE A 44 -1.28 -7.48 -5.31
C ILE A 44 -2.55 -7.37 -4.44
N GLU A 45 -3.66 -6.88 -4.98
CA GLU A 45 -4.96 -6.85 -4.27
C GLU A 45 -5.42 -8.27 -3.89
N THR A 46 -5.26 -9.22 -4.81
CA THR A 46 -5.60 -10.63 -4.57
C THR A 46 -4.75 -11.23 -3.45
N ILE A 47 -3.43 -11.02 -3.50
CA ILE A 47 -2.50 -11.50 -2.47
C ILE A 47 -2.82 -10.87 -1.11
N PHE A 48 -3.08 -9.55 -1.06
CA PHE A 48 -3.51 -8.89 0.17
C PHE A 48 -4.85 -9.41 0.69
N GLY A 49 -5.76 -9.85 -0.18
CA GLY A 49 -7.00 -10.50 0.21
C GLY A 49 -6.73 -11.82 0.92
N ILE A 50 -5.89 -12.68 0.32
CA ILE A 50 -5.50 -13.99 0.88
C ILE A 50 -4.81 -13.81 2.24
N ILE A 51 -3.82 -12.92 2.34
CA ILE A 51 -3.11 -12.65 3.60
C ILE A 51 -4.06 -12.21 4.72
N LYS A 52 -5.09 -11.41 4.40
CA LYS A 52 -6.04 -10.93 5.41
C LYS A 52 -7.10 -11.96 5.79
N ALA A 53 -7.55 -12.78 4.83
CA ALA A 53 -8.65 -13.71 5.00
C ALA A 53 -8.19 -15.08 5.52
N ASP A 54 -7.11 -15.62 4.94
CA ASP A 54 -6.65 -16.99 5.17
C ASP A 54 -5.59 -17.07 6.27
N ILE A 55 -4.59 -16.18 6.21
CA ILE A 55 -3.49 -16.12 7.19
C ILE A 55 -3.93 -15.39 8.47
N GLY A 56 -5.03 -14.63 8.43
CA GLY A 56 -5.53 -13.87 9.58
C GLY A 56 -4.59 -12.74 10.02
N PHE A 57 -3.67 -12.31 9.15
CA PHE A 57 -2.69 -11.28 9.47
C PHE A 57 -3.37 -9.89 9.56
N ARG A 58 -3.57 -9.41 10.80
CA ARG A 58 -4.21 -8.11 11.07
C ARG A 58 -3.22 -6.96 11.28
N GLY A 59 -1.93 -7.26 11.45
CA GLY A 59 -0.86 -6.28 11.66
C GLY A 59 0.31 -6.88 12.43
N PHE A 60 1.41 -6.13 12.48
CA PHE A 60 2.61 -6.53 13.23
C PHE A 60 2.49 -6.18 14.71
N ARG A 61 2.92 -7.10 15.57
CA ARG A 61 2.90 -6.89 17.02
C ARG A 61 4.20 -6.28 17.50
N LEU A 62 5.32 -6.67 16.88
CA LEU A 62 6.64 -6.13 17.14
C LEU A 62 6.94 -4.91 16.25
N ARG A 63 7.77 -4.01 16.79
CA ARG A 63 8.27 -2.82 16.07
C ARG A 63 9.74 -3.00 15.70
N GLY A 64 10.09 -2.46 14.53
CA GLY A 64 11.45 -2.52 13.96
C GLY A 64 11.60 -3.63 12.91
N PHE A 65 12.28 -3.30 11.81
CA PHE A 65 12.35 -4.13 10.59
C PHE A 65 12.78 -5.58 10.86
N LYS A 66 13.85 -5.78 11.63
CA LYS A 66 14.38 -7.12 11.92
C LYS A 66 13.38 -8.01 12.65
N LYS A 67 12.59 -7.45 13.58
CA LYS A 67 11.59 -8.20 14.36
C LYS A 67 10.33 -8.45 13.53
N MET A 68 9.89 -7.45 12.78
CA MET A 68 8.78 -7.52 11.83
C MET A 68 9.01 -8.58 10.75
N ALA A 69 10.24 -8.69 10.23
CA ALA A 69 10.61 -9.70 9.24
C ALA A 69 10.44 -11.13 9.78
N GLY A 70 10.86 -11.37 11.03
CA GLY A 70 10.66 -12.68 11.68
C GLY A 70 9.18 -13.00 11.92
N GLU A 71 8.35 -12.01 12.30
CA GLU A 71 6.90 -12.22 12.40
C GLU A 71 6.27 -12.58 11.05
N TRP A 72 6.72 -11.92 9.98
CA TRP A 72 6.25 -12.18 8.63
C TRP A 72 6.61 -13.60 8.14
N GLU A 73 7.87 -14.00 8.34
CA GLU A 73 8.39 -15.31 7.92
C GLU A 73 7.71 -16.47 8.67
N LEU A 74 7.27 -16.25 9.91
CA LEU A 74 6.52 -17.25 10.67
C LEU A 74 5.02 -17.31 10.32
N SER A 75 4.49 -16.26 9.67
CA SER A 75 3.06 -16.17 9.33
C SER A 75 2.75 -16.65 7.90
N VAL A 76 3.76 -16.75 7.03
CA VAL A 76 3.65 -17.19 5.63
C VAL A 76 4.12 -18.62 5.46
#